data_AF-A0A973RN98-F1
#
_entry.id   AF-A0A973RN98-F1
#
_cell.length_a   1.000
_cell.length_b   1.000
_cell.length_c   1.000
_cell.angle_alpha   90.00
_cell.angle_beta   90.00
_cell.angle_gamma   90.00
#
_symmetry.space_group_name_H-M   'P 1'
#
loop_
_entity.id
_entity.type
_entity.pdbx_description
1 polymer ?
#
loop_
_entity_poly.entity_id
_entity_poly.type
_entity_poly.pdbx_seq_one_letter_code
_entity_poly.pdbx_strand_id
1 'polypeptide(L)' 'MNSSPVTIRPVQSKKDKKAFIDFAWEVYKDDPHWVPPLKDEVNGLITPGKNPWFEHARAQLWLAERGGKVVGRISAQV' A
#
# COMPACT_ATOMS: atom_id res chain seq x y z
N MET A 1 -20.26 15.44 -1.02
CA MET A 1 -19.53 14.24 -0.54
C MET A 1 -19.72 13.14 -1.55
N ASN A 2 -18.66 12.48 -2.01
CA ASN A 2 -18.79 11.38 -2.99
C ASN A 2 -19.57 10.23 -2.36
N SER A 3 -20.74 9.90 -2.93
CA SER A 3 -21.67 8.89 -2.43
C SER A 3 -21.34 7.46 -2.90
N SER A 4 -20.20 7.27 -3.58
CA SER A 4 -19.78 5.95 -4.05
C SER A 4 -19.41 5.05 -2.87
N PRO A 5 -19.77 3.74 -2.89
CA PRO A 5 -19.36 2.80 -1.87
C PRO A 5 -17.84 2.63 -1.84
N VAL A 6 -17.31 2.19 -0.69
CA VAL A 6 -15.92 1.75 -0.58
C VAL A 6 -15.86 0.29 -1.02
N THR A 7 -14.94 -0.02 -1.93
CA THR A 7 -14.62 -1.39 -2.33
C THR A 7 -13.22 -1.74 -1.83
N ILE A 8 -13.05 -2.98 -1.37
CA ILE A 8 -11.76 -3.51 -0.94
C ILE A 8 -11.32 -4.58 -1.94
N ARG A 9 -10.07 -4.51 -2.40
CA ARG A 9 -9.52 -5.51 -3.33
C ARG A 9 -8.07 -5.84 -3.01
N PRO A 10 -7.63 -7.08 -3.26
CA PRO A 10 -6.24 -7.45 -3.11
C PRO A 10 -5.37 -6.70 -4.15
N VAL A 11 -4.13 -6.42 -3.77
CA VAL A 11 -3.07 -5.98 -4.68
C VAL A 11 -2.66 -7.17 -5.54
N GLN A 12 -2.84 -7.07 -6.86
CA GLN A 12 -2.58 -8.17 -7.79
C GLN A 12 -1.62 -7.78 -8.92
N SER A 13 -1.42 -6.49 -9.15
CA SER A 13 -0.57 -5.99 -10.24
C SER A 13 0.56 -5.08 -9.74
N LYS A 14 1.55 -4.84 -10.61
CA LYS A 14 2.59 -3.82 -10.36
C LYS A 14 2.00 -2.43 -10.16
N LYS A 15 0.92 -2.11 -10.87
CA LYS A 15 0.19 -0.84 -10.73
C LYS A 15 -0.46 -0.73 -9.34
N ASP A 16 -1.07 -1.81 -8.86
CA ASP A 16 -1.64 -1.85 -7.51
C ASP A 16 -0.58 -1.71 -6.44
N LYS A 17 0.55 -2.41 -6.59
CA LYS A 17 1.67 -2.32 -5.64
C LYS A 17 2.22 -0.89 -5.60
N LYS A 18 2.35 -0.23 -6.76
CA LYS A 18 2.72 1.19 -6.82
C LYS A 18 1.70 2.06 -6.10
N ALA A 19 0.40 1.88 -6.35
CA ALA A 19 -0.66 2.62 -5.66
C ALA A 19 -0.64 2.39 -4.14
N PHE A 20 -0.36 1.16 -3.70
CA PHE A 20 -0.21 0.81 -2.29
C PHE A 20 0.96 1.57 -1.65
N ILE A 21 2.11 1.68 -2.32
CA ILE A 21 3.27 2.43 -1.82
C ILE A 21 2.96 3.93 -1.81
N ASP A 22 2.50 4.47 -2.94
CA ASP A 22 2.23 5.90 -3.10
C ASP A 22 1.16 6.43 -2.15
N PHE A 23 0.20 5.61 -1.74
CA PHE A 23 -0.86 6.05 -0.83
C PHE A 23 -0.34 6.59 0.50
N ALA A 24 0.80 6.09 1.02
CA ALA A 24 1.41 6.68 2.20
C ALA A 24 1.86 8.14 1.97
N TRP A 25 2.37 8.46 0.77
CA TRP A 25 2.72 9.84 0.39
C TRP A 25 1.48 10.72 0.29
N GLU A 26 0.38 10.22 -0.23
CA GLU A 26 -0.87 10.99 -0.32
C GLU A 26 -1.46 11.29 1.06
N VAL A 27 -1.36 10.35 2.00
CA VAL A 27 -1.89 10.51 3.37
C VAL A 27 -1.11 11.54 4.16
N TYR A 28 0.22 11.54 4.05
CA TYR A 28 1.11 12.37 4.87
C TYR A 28 1.67 13.59 4.15
N LYS A 29 1.21 13.91 2.93
CA LYS A 29 1.75 15.02 2.10
C LYS A 29 1.76 16.39 2.78
N ASP A 30 0.82 16.62 3.70
CA ASP A 30 0.65 17.89 4.42
C ASP A 30 1.14 17.81 5.87
N ASP A 31 1.75 16.70 6.29
CA ASP A 31 2.33 16.52 7.62
C ASP A 31 3.79 17.03 7.64
N PRO A 32 4.09 18.15 8.34
CA PRO A 32 5.42 18.74 8.34
C PRO A 32 6.46 17.90 9.10
N HIS A 33 6.04 16.89 9.87
CA HIS A 33 6.93 16.01 10.63
C HIS A 33 7.14 14.66 9.96
N TRP A 34 6.50 14.43 8.81
CA TRP A 34 6.64 13.17 8.12
C TRP A 34 7.95 13.12 7.33
N VAL A 35 8.79 12.13 7.67
CA VAL A 35 10.03 11.82 6.94
C VAL A 35 9.78 10.61 6.05
N PRO A 36 9.54 10.80 4.73
CA PRO A 36 9.24 9.69 3.85
C PRO A 36 10.46 8.76 3.65
N PRO A 37 10.31 7.43 3.73
CA PRO A 37 11.36 6.49 3.32
C PRO A 37 11.55 6.53 1.80
N LEU A 38 12.61 5.91 1.25
CA LEU A 38 12.71 5.77 -0.20
C LEU A 38 11.63 4.81 -0.71
N LYS A 39 10.94 5.16 -1.81
CA LYS A 39 9.89 4.29 -2.39
C LYS A 39 10.41 2.91 -2.76
N ASP A 40 11.64 2.82 -3.24
CA ASP A 40 12.28 1.55 -3.59
C ASP A 40 12.60 0.69 -2.36
N GLU A 41 12.91 1.31 -1.22
CA GLU A 41 13.08 0.61 0.05
C GLU A 41 11.76 -0.02 0.50
N VAL A 42 10.67 0.76 0.50
CA VAL A 42 9.33 0.25 0.81
C VAL A 42 8.93 -0.86 -0.15
N ASN A 43 9.21 -0.71 -1.45
CA ASN A 43 8.97 -1.75 -2.45
C ASN A 43 9.75 -3.03 -2.13
N GLY A 44 11.01 -2.91 -1.70
CA GLY A 44 11.83 -4.04 -1.25
C GLY A 44 11.22 -4.76 -0.05
N LEU A 45 10.82 -4.00 0.98
CA LEU A 45 10.24 -4.53 2.21
C LEU A 45 8.98 -5.36 2.00
N ILE A 46 8.16 -5.04 0.98
CA ILE A 46 6.89 -5.72 0.68
C ILE A 46 6.98 -6.70 -0.50
N THR A 47 8.18 -7.05 -0.95
CA THR A 47 8.39 -7.96 -2.09
C THR A 47 9.03 -9.27 -1.63
N PRO A 48 8.31 -10.41 -1.76
CA PRO A 48 8.89 -11.73 -1.57
C PRO A 48 10.16 -11.91 -2.41
N GLY A 49 11.20 -12.50 -1.82
CA GLY A 49 12.53 -12.65 -2.43
C GLY A 49 13.44 -11.42 -2.35
N LYS A 50 12.94 -10.26 -1.90
CA LYS A 50 13.76 -9.08 -1.56
C LYS A 50 13.89 -8.83 -0.07
N ASN A 51 12.94 -9.31 0.71
CA ASN A 51 12.95 -9.22 2.17
C ASN A 51 12.94 -10.65 2.76
N PRO A 52 13.99 -11.06 3.52
CA PRO A 52 14.10 -12.38 4.14
C PRO A 52 12.94 -12.75 5.08
N TRP A 53 12.18 -11.75 5.56
CA TRP A 53 10.95 -12.00 6.32
C TRP A 53 9.97 -12.92 5.57
N PHE A 54 9.88 -12.80 4.24
CA PHE A 54 9.02 -13.65 3.42
C PHE A 54 9.52 -15.10 3.25
N GLU A 55 10.69 -15.46 3.77
CA GLU A 55 11.18 -16.84 3.75
C GLU A 55 10.38 -17.74 4.70
N HIS A 56 9.77 -17.16 5.73
CA HIS A 56 9.02 -17.87 6.76
C HIS A 56 7.62 -17.29 7.02
N ALA A 57 7.31 -16.13 6.43
CA ALA A 57 6.02 -15.47 6.60
C ALA A 57 5.37 -15.14 5.24
N ARG A 58 4.07 -14.90 5.27
CA ARG A 58 3.30 -14.48 4.09
C ARG A 58 2.54 -13.22 4.42
N ALA A 59 2.42 -12.32 3.45
CA ALA A 59 1.55 -11.15 3.57
C ALA A 59 0.66 -11.02 2.34
N GLN A 60 -0.56 -10.54 2.57
CA GLN A 60 -1.43 -10.03 1.52
C GLN A 60 -1.59 -8.52 1.74
N LEU A 61 -1.59 -7.78 0.63
CA LEU A 61 -1.80 -6.34 0.61
C LEU A 61 -3.18 -6.05 0.01
N TRP A 62 -3.88 -5.06 0.54
CA TRP A 62 -5.18 -4.62 0.04
C TRP A 62 -5.23 -3.10 -0.17
N LEU A 63 -6.04 -2.71 -1.14
CA LEU A 63 -6.42 -1.31 -1.39
C LEU A 63 -7.91 -1.15 -1.11
N ALA A 64 -8.25 -0.03 -0.48
CA ALA A 64 -9.60 0.48 -0.40
C ALA A 64 -9.80 1.57 -1.44
N GLU A 65 -10.86 1.48 -2.24
CA GLU A 65 -11.15 2.45 -3.30
C GLU A 65 -12.56 3.04 -3.14
N ARG A 66 -12.71 4.33 -3.44
CA ARG A 66 -13.99 5.03 -3.49
C ARG A 66 -14.06 5.85 -4.76
N GLY A 67 -14.97 5.51 -5.67
CA GLY A 67 -15.12 6.22 -6.94
C GLY A 67 -13.83 6.22 -7.78
N GLY A 68 -13.12 5.09 -7.82
CA GLY A 68 -11.87 4.92 -8.57
C GLY A 68 -10.63 5.57 -7.94
N LYS A 69 -10.75 6.20 -6.77
CA LYS A 69 -9.62 6.75 -6.01
C LYS A 69 -9.27 5.84 -4.84
N VAL A 70 -7.99 5.58 -4.65
CA VAL A 70 -7.49 4.90 -3.44
C VAL A 70 -7.73 5.80 -2.23
N VAL A 71 -8.37 5.23 -1.21
CA VAL A 71 -8.72 5.91 0.05
C VAL A 71 -8.20 5.17 1.29
N GLY A 72 -7.53 4.04 1.10
CA GLY A 72 -6.97 3.26 2.18
C GLY A 72 -6.08 2.13 1.69
N ARG A 73 -5.23 1.64 2.58
CA ARG A 73 -4.40 0.46 2.37
C ARG A 73 -4.21 -0.31 3.67
N ILE A 74 -4.09 -1.63 3.59
CA ILE A 74 -3.73 -2.46 4.75
C ILE A 74 -2.94 -3.68 4.28
N SER A 75 -2.08 -4.22 5.16
CA SER A 75 -1.49 -5.54 5.02
C SER A 75 -1.93 -6.43 6.17
N ALA A 76 -1.96 -7.73 5.93
CA ALA A 76 -2.15 -8.74 6.95
C ALA A 76 -1.16 -9.86 6.65
N GLN A 77 -0.62 -10.42 7.72
CA GLN A 77 0.51 -11.33 7.66
C GLN A 77 0.39 -12.47 8.67
N VAL A 78 0.94 -13.64 8.31
CA VAL A 78 1.04 -14.86 9.12
C VAL A 78 2.40 -15.53 8.95
#